data_AF-S4RCB6-F1
#
_entry.id   AF-S4RCB6-F1
#
_cell.length_a   1.000
_cell.length_b   1.000
_cell.length_c   1.000
_cell.angle_alpha   90.00
_cell.angle_beta   90.00
_cell.angle_gamma   90.00
#
_symmetry.space_group_name_H-M   'P 1'
#
loop_
_entity.id
_entity.type
_entity.pdbx_description
1 polymer ?
#
loop_
_entity_poly.entity_id
_entity_poly.type
_entity_poly.pdbx_seq_one_letter_code
_entity_poly.pdbx_strand_id
1 'polypeptide(L)'
;QSRYVKDMAQYVKARVGSHEDNSNNLDKYFPSLIICVRDFSLKLELNGSPCTADNYMEHCFKIRKSETQRGREEANKSFNKERELMCHYFKKRKCFMFPMPVNPEDLSKLETIPDRDLKPGFLEVANEFTSHIYQEVKYKNIDGVILTGQR
;
A
#
# COMPACT_ATOMS: atom_id res chain seq x y z
N GLN A 1 -11.24 -1.28 5.31
CA GLN A 1 -10.43 -1.30 4.06
C GLN A 1 -9.72 -2.64 3.81
N SER A 2 -9.09 -3.28 4.81
CA SER A 2 -8.44 -4.62 4.68
C SER A 2 -9.32 -5.74 4.07
N ARG A 3 -10.64 -5.71 4.33
CA ARG A 3 -11.62 -6.67 3.77
C ARG A 3 -11.61 -6.74 2.23
N TYR A 4 -11.44 -5.62 1.53
CA TYR A 4 -11.42 -5.59 0.07
C TYR A 4 -10.24 -6.37 -0.51
N VAL A 5 -9.06 -6.25 0.11
CA VAL A 5 -7.87 -7.01 -0.29
C VAL A 5 -8.09 -8.50 -0.08
N LYS A 6 -8.66 -8.89 1.06
CA LYS A 6 -8.97 -10.28 1.35
C LYS A 6 -9.94 -10.87 0.31
N ASP A 7 -10.99 -10.12 -0.04
CA ASP A 7 -11.99 -10.57 -1.01
C ASP A 7 -11.38 -10.68 -2.42
N MET A 8 -10.54 -9.72 -2.83
CA MET A 8 -9.78 -9.78 -4.08
C MET A 8 -8.85 -11.01 -4.11
N ALA A 9 -8.10 -11.25 -3.03
CA ALA A 9 -7.19 -12.38 -2.95
C ALA A 9 -7.93 -13.72 -3.00
N GLN A 10 -9.08 -13.83 -2.33
CA GLN A 10 -9.95 -15.00 -2.39
C GLN A 10 -10.51 -15.21 -3.80
N TYR A 11 -10.91 -14.13 -4.49
CA TYR A 11 -11.42 -14.21 -5.85
C TYR A 11 -10.34 -14.69 -6.84
N VAL A 12 -9.14 -14.12 -6.77
CA VAL A 12 -8.00 -14.57 -7.60
C VAL A 12 -7.66 -16.03 -7.29
N LYS A 13 -7.62 -16.41 -6.01
CA LYS A 13 -7.38 -17.80 -5.59
C LYS A 13 -8.46 -18.76 -6.12
N ALA A 14 -9.73 -18.37 -6.09
CA ALA A 14 -10.83 -19.20 -6.60
C ALA A 14 -10.77 -19.37 -8.13
N ARG A 15 -10.35 -18.34 -8.87
CA ARG A 15 -10.28 -18.38 -10.35
C ARG A 15 -9.02 -19.04 -10.89
N VAL A 16 -7.90 -18.96 -10.17
CA VAL A 16 -6.63 -19.59 -10.59
C VAL A 16 -6.49 -20.99 -9.99
N GLY A 17 -7.08 -21.25 -8.83
CA GLY A 17 -7.04 -22.54 -8.13
C GLY A 17 -7.89 -23.66 -8.74
N SER A 18 -8.62 -23.41 -9.83
CA SER A 18 -9.24 -24.47 -10.65
C SER A 18 -8.23 -25.17 -11.58
N HIS A 19 -6.99 -24.69 -11.64
CA HIS A 19 -5.86 -25.41 -12.24
C HIS A 19 -4.96 -25.92 -11.09
N GLU A 20 -4.99 -27.23 -10.85
CA GLU A 20 -4.52 -27.90 -9.62
C GLU A 20 -3.01 -27.77 -9.30
N ASP A 21 -2.20 -27.14 -10.14
CA ASP A 21 -0.72 -27.15 -10.00
C ASP A 21 -0.05 -25.86 -9.49
N ASN A 22 -0.76 -24.75 -9.25
CA ASN A 22 -0.10 -23.42 -9.11
C ASN A 22 -0.49 -22.55 -7.91
N SER A 23 -1.00 -23.12 -6.81
CA SER A 23 -1.42 -22.30 -5.66
C SER A 23 -0.28 -21.53 -4.96
N ASN A 24 0.99 -21.93 -5.16
CA ASN A 24 2.16 -21.28 -4.56
C ASN A 24 2.73 -20.07 -5.34
N ASN A 25 2.24 -19.79 -6.55
CA ASN A 25 2.76 -18.72 -7.42
C ASN A 25 1.69 -17.68 -7.77
N LEU A 26 0.69 -17.49 -6.89
CA LEU A 26 -0.38 -16.51 -7.13
C LEU A 26 0.12 -15.07 -7.04
N ASP A 27 1.16 -14.83 -6.25
CA ASP A 27 1.79 -13.53 -6.03
C ASP A 27 2.32 -12.89 -7.33
N LYS A 28 2.72 -13.68 -8.34
CA LYS A 28 3.13 -13.16 -9.65
C LYS A 28 2.02 -12.42 -10.41
N TYR A 29 0.76 -12.70 -10.09
CA TYR A 29 -0.40 -12.05 -10.70
C TYR A 29 -0.84 -10.77 -9.97
N PHE A 30 -0.31 -10.52 -8.77
CA PHE A 30 -0.64 -9.32 -8.00
C PHE A 30 0.26 -8.15 -8.43
N PRO A 31 -0.32 -6.96 -8.63
CA PRO A 31 0.46 -5.77 -8.96
C PRO A 31 1.30 -5.33 -7.75
N SER A 32 2.26 -4.43 -7.99
CA SER A 32 2.85 -3.65 -6.92
C SER A 32 1.75 -2.88 -6.18
N LEU A 33 1.82 -2.84 -4.85
CA LEU A 33 0.90 -2.06 -4.02
C LEU A 33 1.53 -0.73 -3.65
N ILE A 34 0.83 0.37 -3.91
CA ILE A 34 1.26 1.69 -3.46
C ILE A 34 0.25 2.18 -2.41
N ILE A 35 0.77 2.56 -1.24
CA ILE A 35 -0.03 3.07 -0.13
C ILE A 35 0.22 4.56 -0.01
N CYS A 36 -0.82 5.36 -0.24
CA CYS A 36 -0.78 6.80 -0.07
C CYS A 36 -1.52 7.16 1.23
N VAL A 37 -0.77 7.56 2.26
CA VAL A 37 -1.35 8.06 3.51
C VAL A 37 -1.52 9.56 3.37
N ARG A 38 -2.76 10.04 3.45
CA ARG A 38 -3.11 11.47 3.34
C ARG A 38 -3.10 12.13 4.72
N ASP A 39 -2.88 13.43 4.72
CA ASP A 39 -2.95 14.30 5.91
C ASP A 39 -2.03 13.83 7.05
N PHE A 40 -0.86 13.30 6.70
CA PHE A 40 0.10 12.75 7.65
C PHE A 40 0.77 13.87 8.45
N SER A 41 0.62 13.82 9.77
CA SER A 41 1.08 14.85 10.71
C SER A 41 2.13 14.35 11.71
N LEU A 42 2.42 13.05 11.71
CA LEU A 42 3.42 12.46 12.62
C LEU A 42 4.83 12.69 12.06
N LYS A 43 5.82 12.70 12.96
CA LYS A 43 7.21 12.62 12.53
C LYS A 43 7.51 11.20 12.07
N LEU A 44 8.22 11.08 10.95
CA LEU A 44 8.71 9.81 10.42
C LEU A 44 9.88 9.30 11.26
N GLU A 45 9.57 8.81 12.45
CA GLU A 45 10.56 8.30 13.41
C GLU A 45 10.17 6.90 13.91
N LEU A 46 11.16 6.03 14.04
CA LEU A 46 11.05 4.73 14.68
C LEU A 46 12.11 4.65 15.78
N ASN A 47 11.68 4.40 17.02
CA ASN A 47 12.56 4.34 18.19
C ASN A 47 13.45 5.60 18.34
N GLY A 48 12.90 6.78 18.06
CA GLY A 48 13.62 8.06 18.12
C GLY A 48 14.61 8.31 16.98
N SER A 49 14.69 7.43 15.98
CA SER A 49 15.53 7.62 14.79
C SER A 49 14.67 7.95 13.58
N PRO A 50 15.05 8.93 12.73
CA PRO A 50 14.37 9.20 11.48
C PRO A 50 14.28 7.95 10.59
N CYS A 51 13.18 7.81 9.88
CA CYS A 51 12.94 6.69 8.96
C CYS A 51 12.24 7.16 7.68
N THR A 52 12.19 6.30 6.67
CA THR A 52 11.45 6.55 5.43
C THR A 52 9.98 6.13 5.59
N ALA A 53 9.11 6.64 4.72
CA ALA A 53 7.71 6.20 4.64
C ALA A 53 7.58 4.68 4.45
N ASP A 54 8.47 4.08 3.64
CA ASP A 54 8.53 2.65 3.42
C ASP A 54 8.90 1.88 4.70
N ASN A 55 9.94 2.33 5.41
CA ASN A 55 10.35 1.70 6.67
C ASN A 55 9.26 1.80 7.74
N TYR A 56 8.56 2.93 7.79
CA TYR A 56 7.42 3.11 8.68
C TYR A 56 6.26 2.17 8.34
N MET A 57 5.91 2.04 7.05
CA MET A 57 4.90 1.09 6.57
C MET A 57 5.27 -0.36 6.93
N GLU A 58 6.51 -0.78 6.65
CA GLU A 58 6.97 -2.14 6.95
C GLU A 58 7.00 -2.39 8.46
N HIS A 59 7.28 -1.36 9.27
CA HIS A 59 7.11 -1.45 10.73
C HIS A 59 5.64 -1.70 11.12
N CYS A 60 4.68 -0.98 10.53
CA CYS A 60 3.25 -1.18 10.79
C CYS A 60 2.73 -2.56 10.35
N PHE A 61 3.41 -3.20 9.40
CA PHE A 61 3.10 -4.55 8.90
C PHE A 61 3.76 -5.69 9.68
N LYS A 62 4.60 -5.38 10.67
CA LYS A 62 5.20 -6.42 11.52
C LYS A 62 4.13 -7.27 12.21
N ILE A 63 4.27 -8.58 12.05
CA ILE A 63 3.47 -9.60 12.72
C ILE A 63 3.79 -9.57 14.22
N ARG A 64 2.74 -9.58 15.05
CA ARG A 64 2.90 -9.67 16.50
C ARG A 64 3.20 -11.11 16.89
N LYS A 65 4.31 -11.35 17.59
CA LYS A 65 4.62 -12.69 18.11
C LYS A 65 3.59 -13.09 19.17
N SER A 66 3.09 -14.33 19.10
CA SER A 66 2.09 -14.88 20.03
C SER A 66 2.49 -14.75 21.50
N GLU A 67 3.78 -14.81 21.79
CA GLU A 67 4.35 -14.79 23.14
C GLU A 67 4.38 -13.41 23.79
N THR A 68 4.22 -12.33 23.02
CA THR A 68 4.48 -10.98 23.54
C THR A 68 3.43 -10.48 24.53
N GLN A 69 2.22 -11.05 24.56
CA GLN A 69 1.15 -10.66 25.50
C GLN A 69 0.23 -11.85 25.83
N ARG A 70 0.44 -12.47 27.01
CA ARG A 70 -0.40 -13.57 27.55
C ARG A 70 -1.87 -13.14 27.62
N GLY A 71 -2.79 -13.94 27.06
CA GLY A 71 -4.23 -13.63 27.06
C GLY A 71 -4.73 -12.74 25.91
N ARG A 72 -3.90 -12.47 24.89
CA ARG A 72 -4.30 -11.76 23.65
C ARG A 72 -4.11 -12.61 22.39
N GLU A 73 -4.00 -13.92 22.52
CA GLU A 73 -3.67 -14.83 21.41
C GLU A 73 -4.65 -14.74 20.24
N GLU A 74 -5.96 -14.68 20.50
CA GLU A 74 -6.98 -14.59 19.44
C GLU A 74 -6.95 -13.22 18.74
N ALA A 75 -6.83 -12.13 19.50
CA ALA A 75 -6.69 -10.79 18.95
C ALA A 75 -5.43 -10.67 18.09
N ASN A 76 -4.32 -11.25 18.54
CA ASN A 76 -3.07 -11.30 17.77
C ASN A 76 -3.20 -12.16 16.51
N LYS A 77 -3.88 -13.32 16.57
CA LYS A 77 -4.17 -14.14 15.39
C LYS A 77 -4.96 -13.36 14.33
N SER A 78 -6.03 -12.67 14.73
CA SER A 78 -6.83 -11.86 13.80
C SER A 78 -6.00 -10.70 13.20
N PHE A 79 -5.27 -9.98 14.04
CA PHE A 79 -4.39 -8.88 13.63
C PHE A 79 -3.29 -9.31 12.65
N ASN A 80 -2.70 -10.49 12.88
CA ASN A 80 -1.63 -11.05 12.06
C ASN A 80 -2.15 -11.57 10.73
N LYS A 81 -3.30 -12.26 10.73
CA LYS A 81 -3.86 -12.89 9.53
C LYS A 81 -4.04 -11.90 8.37
N GLU A 82 -4.52 -10.70 8.65
CA GLU A 82 -4.69 -9.66 7.63
C GLU A 82 -3.34 -9.17 7.08
N ARG A 83 -2.36 -8.97 7.96
CA ARG A 83 -1.00 -8.53 7.57
C ARG A 83 -0.27 -9.62 6.79
N GLU A 84 -0.40 -10.87 7.19
CA GLU A 84 0.16 -12.01 6.46
C GLU A 84 -0.37 -12.08 5.04
N LEU A 85 -1.69 -11.89 4.84
CA LEU A 85 -2.28 -11.84 3.51
C LEU A 85 -1.73 -10.66 2.69
N MET A 86 -1.72 -9.45 3.24
CA MET A 86 -1.16 -8.26 2.59
C MET A 86 0.30 -8.50 2.17
N CYS A 87 1.11 -9.00 3.10
CA CYS A 87 2.54 -9.22 2.87
C CYS A 87 2.83 -10.38 1.93
N HIS A 88 1.96 -11.39 1.91
CA HIS A 88 2.07 -12.55 1.05
C HIS A 88 1.77 -12.21 -0.41
N TYR A 89 0.64 -11.53 -0.69
CA TYR A 89 0.21 -11.26 -2.06
C TYR A 89 0.92 -10.06 -2.69
N PHE A 90 1.12 -8.98 -1.93
CA PHE A 90 1.76 -7.77 -2.48
C PHE A 90 3.23 -7.75 -2.13
N LYS A 91 4.07 -8.53 -2.82
CA LYS A 91 5.52 -8.60 -2.52
C LYS A 91 6.24 -7.26 -2.71
N LYS A 92 5.83 -6.49 -3.71
CA LYS A 92 6.33 -5.15 -3.97
C LYS A 92 5.36 -4.14 -3.39
N ARG A 93 5.85 -3.32 -2.47
CA ARG A 93 5.07 -2.30 -1.78
C ARG A 93 5.87 -1.02 -1.70
N LYS A 94 5.19 0.11 -1.90
CA LYS A 94 5.74 1.46 -1.76
C LYS A 94 4.77 2.29 -0.93
N CYS A 95 5.29 3.16 -0.09
CA CYS A 95 4.52 4.06 0.75
C CYS A 95 4.88 5.52 0.46
N PHE A 96 3.87 6.36 0.37
CA PHE A 96 4.01 7.83 0.31
C PHE A 96 3.14 8.44 1.40
N MET A 97 3.72 9.35 2.18
CA MET A 97 3.02 10.04 3.26
C MET A 97 2.88 11.50 2.90
N PHE A 98 1.66 11.87 2.51
CA PHE A 98 1.35 13.21 2.07
C PHE A 98 1.01 14.06 3.30
N PRO A 99 1.75 15.15 3.56
CA PRO A 99 1.30 16.14 4.52
C PRO A 99 0.03 16.84 4.00
N MET A 100 -0.59 17.65 4.86
CA MET A 100 -1.72 18.48 4.44
C MET A 100 -1.31 19.38 3.25
N PRO A 101 -2.07 19.42 2.14
CA PRO A 101 -1.70 20.20 0.96
C PRO A 101 -1.84 21.71 1.18
N VAL A 102 -2.82 22.12 1.99
CA VAL A 102 -3.13 23.51 2.33
C VAL A 102 -3.52 23.59 3.81
N ASN A 103 -3.98 24.75 4.29
CA ASN A 103 -4.58 24.84 5.62
C ASN A 103 -6.01 24.25 5.60
N PRO A 104 -6.51 23.68 6.73
CA PRO A 104 -7.82 23.04 6.77
C PRO A 104 -8.97 23.89 6.22
N GLU A 105 -8.91 25.21 6.43
CA GLU A 105 -9.93 26.17 6.00
C GLU A 105 -10.06 26.26 4.47
N ASP A 106 -8.96 25.99 3.76
CA ASP A 106 -8.87 26.11 2.31
C ASP A 106 -9.15 24.79 1.57
N LEU A 107 -9.27 23.66 2.29
CA LEU A 107 -9.49 22.33 1.70
C LEU A 107 -10.74 22.26 0.82
N SER A 108 -11.78 23.01 1.16
CA SER A 108 -13.03 23.06 0.37
C SER A 108 -12.84 23.62 -1.04
N LYS A 109 -11.74 24.33 -1.29
CA LYS A 109 -11.42 24.98 -2.57
C LYS A 109 -10.20 24.36 -3.25
N LEU A 110 -9.71 23.22 -2.77
CA LEU A 110 -8.43 22.63 -3.20
C LEU A 110 -8.27 22.54 -4.72
N GLU A 111 -9.32 22.14 -5.44
CA GLU A 111 -9.33 22.02 -6.91
C GLU A 111 -9.12 23.35 -7.66
N THR A 112 -9.35 24.48 -6.98
CA THR A 112 -9.20 25.83 -7.55
C THR A 112 -7.90 26.50 -7.15
N ILE A 113 -7.16 25.91 -6.21
CA ILE A 113 -5.90 26.45 -5.70
C ILE A 113 -4.78 26.03 -6.66
N PRO A 114 -3.99 26.96 -7.20
CA PRO A 114 -2.89 26.61 -8.08
C PRO A 114 -1.73 26.00 -7.30
N ASP A 115 -0.95 25.13 -7.95
CA ASP A 115 0.14 24.38 -7.32
C ASP A 115 1.13 25.24 -6.52
N ARG A 116 1.41 26.46 -6.99
CA ARG A 116 2.31 27.42 -6.30
C ARG A 116 1.85 27.82 -4.90
N ASP A 117 0.55 27.69 -4.62
CA ASP A 117 -0.08 28.05 -3.35
C ASP A 117 -0.25 26.81 -2.45
N LEU A 118 0.15 25.62 -2.92
CA LEU A 118 0.22 24.41 -2.10
C LEU A 118 1.48 24.42 -1.21
N LYS A 119 1.39 23.72 -0.09
CA LYS A 119 2.50 23.57 0.86
C LYS A 119 3.69 22.87 0.16
N PRO A 120 4.92 23.41 0.28
CA PRO A 120 6.09 22.84 -0.40
C PRO A 120 6.34 21.36 -0.10
N GLY A 121 6.18 20.94 1.16
CA GLY A 121 6.35 19.54 1.56
C GLY A 121 5.30 18.60 0.94
N PHE A 122 4.11 19.11 0.61
CA PHE A 122 3.12 18.32 -0.15
C PHE A 122 3.55 18.14 -1.60
N LEU A 123 3.99 19.23 -2.24
CA LEU A 123 4.48 19.20 -3.63
C LEU A 123 5.67 18.27 -3.80
N GLU A 124 6.60 18.26 -2.85
CA GLU A 124 7.76 17.37 -2.84
C GLU A 124 7.34 15.90 -2.91
N VAL A 125 6.44 15.47 -2.00
CA VAL A 125 5.92 14.10 -1.99
C VAL A 125 5.07 13.79 -3.22
N ALA A 126 4.27 14.74 -3.71
CA ALA A 126 3.46 14.58 -4.90
C ALA A 126 4.31 14.38 -6.17
N ASN A 127 5.42 15.12 -6.29
CA ASN A 127 6.38 14.98 -7.36
C ASN A 127 7.15 13.65 -7.27
N GLU A 128 7.56 13.24 -6.07
CA GLU A 128 8.19 11.93 -5.85
C GLU A 128 7.25 10.79 -6.23
N PHE A 129 5.99 10.85 -5.77
CA PHE A 129 4.95 9.89 -6.12
C PHE A 129 4.75 9.81 -7.63
N THR A 130 4.54 10.95 -8.28
CA THR A 130 4.30 11.03 -9.72
C THR A 130 5.47 10.46 -10.51
N SER A 131 6.70 10.83 -10.14
CA SER A 131 7.92 10.32 -10.76
C SER A 131 8.06 8.81 -10.59
N HIS A 132 7.78 8.28 -9.39
CA HIS A 132 7.80 6.85 -9.11
C HIS A 132 6.79 6.09 -9.98
N ILE A 133 5.56 6.61 -10.11
CA ILE A 133 4.54 6.00 -10.98
C ILE A 133 5.06 5.94 -12.42
N TYR A 134 5.56 7.04 -12.98
CA TYR A 134 6.06 7.03 -14.36
C TYR A 134 7.23 6.06 -14.60
N GLN A 135 8.07 5.84 -13.59
CA GLN A 135 9.20 4.90 -13.68
C GLN A 135 8.78 3.44 -13.52
N GLU A 136 7.79 3.16 -12.65
CA GLU A 136 7.36 1.80 -12.32
C GLU A 136 6.17 1.30 -13.13
N VAL A 137 5.46 2.17 -13.86
CA VAL A 137 4.33 1.77 -14.71
C VAL A 137 4.81 0.79 -15.77
N LYS A 138 4.35 -0.45 -15.62
CA LYS A 138 4.49 -1.51 -16.62
C LYS A 138 3.18 -1.68 -17.35
N TYR A 139 3.26 -1.97 -18.64
CA TYR A 139 2.10 -2.45 -19.38
C TYR A 139 1.50 -3.65 -18.65
N LYS A 140 0.16 -3.66 -18.54
CA LYS A 140 -0.52 -4.78 -17.91
C LYS A 140 -0.24 -6.03 -18.72
N ASN A 141 0.37 -7.03 -18.09
CA ASN A 141 0.76 -8.28 -18.72
C ASN A 141 0.13 -9.46 -17.97
N ILE A 142 -0.38 -10.44 -18.70
CA ILE A 142 -0.82 -11.73 -18.17
C ILE A 142 -0.12 -12.82 -18.98
N ASP A 143 0.69 -13.64 -18.30
CA ASP A 143 1.41 -14.78 -18.89
C ASP A 143 2.16 -14.46 -20.20
N GLY A 144 2.78 -13.28 -20.26
CA GLY A 144 3.56 -12.82 -21.41
C GLY A 144 2.78 -11.95 -22.40
N VAL A 145 1.45 -11.89 -22.30
CA VAL A 145 0.61 -11.10 -23.21
C VAL A 145 0.36 -9.70 -22.65
N ILE A 146 0.72 -8.67 -23.42
CA ILE A 146 0.38 -7.28 -23.12
C ILE A 146 -1.10 -7.07 -23.39
N LEU A 147 -1.84 -6.66 -22.37
CA LEU A 147 -3.24 -6.28 -22.53
C LEU A 147 -3.34 -4.89 -23.15
N THR A 148 -4.15 -4.78 -24.19
CA THR A 148 -4.50 -3.51 -24.83
C THR A 148 -5.97 -3.18 -24.57
N GLY A 149 -6.40 -1.97 -24.91
CA GLY A 149 -7.80 -1.56 -24.76
C GLY A 149 -8.77 -2.20 -25.76
N GLN A 150 -8.30 -3.08 -26.64
CA GLN A 150 -9.17 -3.80 -27.58
C GLN A 150 -9.93 -4.90 -26.83
N ARG A 151 -11.25 -4.92 -27.02
CA ARG A 151 -12.18 -5.90 -26.43
C ARG A 151 -12.01 -7.28 -27.02
#